data_AF-A0AAE1BQR2-F1
#
_entry.id   AF-A0AAE1BQR2-F1
#
_cell.length_a   1.000
_cell.length_b   1.000
_cell.length_c   1.000
_cell.angle_alpha   90.00
_cell.angle_beta   90.00
_cell.angle_gamma   90.00
#
_symmetry.space_group_name_H-M   'P 1'
#
loop_
_entity.id
_entity.type
_entity.pdbx_description
1 polymer ?
#
loop_
_entity_poly.entity_id
_entity_poly.type
_entity_poly.pdbx_seq_one_letter_code
_entity_poly.pdbx_strand_id
1 'polypeptide(L)'
;MQNKRYVNQPIHAYIIPSGDSHQSEYIASCDQRRAFISGFTGSSGTAVVTRKEAALWTDGRYFIQASQEMDHNWTLMKQGLPETPSEGKWLNKTLEISSIVGADPHLIEEEVWKELTRELQTEGHSLVPITHNLIDVLWAGGRPQRPANLVLPLEIKYTGCSTQEKLIRLRENLQEENVFMIVLTALDEVAYLYNLRGVRHRIQPCILSLNNNTGKVWISNHSSHAVTQLVPRERRLTKLSPVALMKAVKNEVEIKGMEACHIRDATALCRYFAWLEKEASKGTQTEISAAEQLISIDKSWMSL
;
A
#
# COMPACT_ATOMS: atom_id res chain seq x y z
N MET A 1 3.42 22.28 10.48
CA MET A 1 1.97 22.57 10.64
C MET A 1 1.57 24.03 10.44
N GLN A 2 2.42 25.02 10.75
CA GLN A 2 2.11 26.46 10.51
C GLN A 2 2.94 27.11 9.39
N ASN A 3 3.97 26.41 8.90
CA ASN A 3 4.90 26.97 7.92
C ASN A 3 4.24 27.10 6.54
N LYS A 4 3.99 28.34 6.13
CA LYS A 4 3.33 28.70 4.85
C LYS A 4 4.06 28.20 3.60
N ARG A 5 5.33 27.77 3.72
CA ARG A 5 6.07 27.14 2.63
C ARG A 5 5.49 25.78 2.23
N TYR A 6 4.91 25.05 3.19
CA TYR A 6 4.46 23.67 2.99
C TYR A 6 2.95 23.48 3.14
N VAL A 7 2.27 24.44 3.77
CA VAL A 7 0.81 24.44 3.93
C VAL A 7 0.24 25.80 3.54
N ASN A 8 -0.84 25.81 2.75
CA ASN A 8 -1.48 27.07 2.33
C ASN A 8 -2.15 27.79 3.51
N GLN A 9 -2.59 27.02 4.50
CA GLN A 9 -3.17 27.50 5.75
C GLN A 9 -2.67 26.67 6.93
N PRO A 10 -2.57 27.24 8.15
CA PRO A 10 -2.20 26.47 9.33
C PRO A 10 -3.13 25.27 9.56
N ILE A 11 -2.54 24.11 9.80
CA ILE A 11 -3.28 22.90 10.19
C ILE A 11 -3.13 22.63 11.69
N HIS A 12 -4.11 21.93 12.26
CA HIS A 12 -4.22 21.61 13.68
C HIS A 12 -3.92 20.14 13.97
N ALA A 13 -4.13 19.28 12.97
CA ALA A 13 -3.72 17.89 12.98
C ALA A 13 -3.18 17.45 11.62
N TYR A 14 -2.36 16.40 11.59
CA TYR A 14 -1.85 15.78 10.38
C TYR A 14 -1.96 14.26 10.47
N ILE A 15 -2.54 13.66 9.42
CA ILE A 15 -2.78 12.20 9.32
C ILE A 15 -1.73 11.58 8.41
N ILE A 16 -1.11 10.51 8.89
CA ILE A 16 0.04 9.84 8.30
C ILE A 16 -0.29 8.34 8.22
N PRO A 17 -0.92 7.88 7.11
CA PRO A 17 -1.21 6.46 6.91
C PRO A 17 0.08 5.67 6.64
N SER A 18 -0.02 4.34 6.67
CA SER A 18 1.09 3.45 6.30
C SER A 18 1.31 3.35 4.79
N GLY A 19 0.30 3.58 3.97
CA GLY A 19 0.34 3.30 2.53
C GLY A 19 1.32 4.17 1.73
N ASP A 20 1.61 3.71 0.52
CA ASP A 20 2.25 4.51 -0.52
C ASP A 20 1.21 5.07 -1.52
N SER A 21 1.67 5.76 -2.56
CA SER A 21 0.79 6.34 -3.58
C SER A 21 0.10 5.33 -4.49
N HIS A 22 0.43 4.04 -4.35
CA HIS A 22 -0.07 2.94 -5.18
C HIS A 22 -0.89 1.94 -4.38
N GLN A 23 -1.14 2.23 -3.10
CA GLN A 23 -1.87 1.37 -2.18
C GLN A 23 -1.21 -0.03 -2.07
N SER A 24 0.13 -0.05 -2.08
CA SER A 24 0.92 -1.26 -1.91
C SER A 24 0.74 -1.84 -0.51
N GLU A 25 0.57 -3.16 -0.40
CA GLU A 25 0.54 -3.87 0.89
C GLU A 25 1.89 -3.76 1.64
N TYR A 26 2.99 -3.96 0.91
CA TYR A 26 4.34 -3.78 1.42
C TYR A 26 4.95 -2.53 0.80
N ILE A 27 5.30 -1.56 1.63
CA ILE A 27 5.85 -0.29 1.16
C ILE A 27 7.38 -0.32 1.14
N ALA A 28 7.98 0.51 0.27
CA ALA A 28 9.42 0.72 0.27
C ALA A 28 9.87 1.51 1.49
N SER A 29 11.13 1.35 1.90
CA SER A 29 11.71 2.07 3.04
C SER A 29 11.58 3.60 2.91
N CYS A 30 11.64 4.14 1.69
CA CYS A 30 11.44 5.57 1.43
C CYS A 30 9.99 6.06 1.67
N ASP A 31 9.02 5.17 1.76
CA ASP A 31 7.60 5.48 2.00
C ASP A 31 7.15 5.11 3.43
N GLN A 32 8.03 4.55 4.27
CA GLN A 32 7.78 4.18 5.68
C GLN A 32 7.69 5.40 6.63
N ARG A 33 6.90 6.41 6.26
CA ARG A 33 6.77 7.70 6.95
C ARG A 33 6.21 7.55 8.37
N ARG A 34 5.19 6.70 8.52
CA ARG A 34 4.61 6.37 9.83
C ARG A 34 5.65 5.73 10.75
N ALA A 35 6.44 4.78 10.24
CA ALA A 35 7.52 4.17 11.03
C ALA A 35 8.60 5.19 11.41
N PHE A 36 9.01 6.05 10.47
CA PHE A 36 9.99 7.10 10.76
C PHE A 36 9.55 8.05 11.88
N ILE A 37 8.29 8.49 11.89
CA ILE A 37 7.83 9.48 12.87
C ILE A 37 7.45 8.86 14.23
N SER A 38 7.03 7.58 14.27
CA SER A 38 6.51 6.94 15.49
C SER A 38 7.42 5.87 16.09
N GLY A 39 8.42 5.39 15.36
CA GLY A 39 9.21 4.21 15.73
C GLY A 39 8.50 2.87 15.45
N PHE A 40 7.18 2.86 15.24
CA PHE A 40 6.42 1.63 15.03
C PHE A 40 6.59 1.06 13.62
N THR A 41 7.07 -0.18 13.52
CA THR A 41 7.50 -0.85 12.27
C THR A 41 6.50 -1.85 11.70
N GLY A 42 5.37 -2.11 12.37
CA GLY A 42 4.33 -3.03 11.87
C GLY A 42 3.80 -2.64 10.48
N SER A 43 3.26 -3.58 9.70
CA SER A 43 2.88 -3.29 8.31
C SER A 43 1.62 -2.43 8.17
N SER A 44 0.78 -2.36 9.22
CA SER A 44 -0.52 -1.68 9.19
C SER A 44 -0.63 -0.65 10.31
N GLY A 45 -1.18 0.53 9.99
CA GLY A 45 -1.56 1.53 10.98
C GLY A 45 -1.69 2.95 10.43
N THR A 46 -2.24 3.84 11.24
CA THR A 46 -2.43 5.25 10.93
C THR A 46 -1.94 6.08 12.10
N ALA A 47 -0.95 6.94 11.87
CA ALA A 47 -0.52 7.92 12.86
C ALA A 47 -1.28 9.22 12.66
N VAL A 48 -1.72 9.84 13.76
CA VAL A 48 -2.35 11.16 13.77
C VAL A 48 -1.62 12.01 14.79
N VAL A 49 -1.10 13.16 14.34
CA VAL A 49 -0.35 14.09 15.18
C VAL A 49 -1.11 15.41 15.24
N THR A 50 -1.36 15.90 16.44
CA THR A 50 -1.90 17.24 16.70
C THR A 50 -0.81 18.14 17.29
N ARG A 51 -1.14 19.35 17.71
CA ARG A 51 -0.19 20.22 18.43
C ARG A 51 0.17 19.71 19.83
N LYS A 52 -0.68 18.89 20.44
CA LYS A 52 -0.57 18.49 21.86
C LYS A 52 -0.44 16.99 22.05
N GLU A 53 -0.96 16.19 21.12
CA GLU A 53 -1.10 14.75 21.27
C GLU A 53 -0.69 14.04 19.97
N ALA A 54 -0.15 12.83 20.12
CA ALA A 54 0.08 11.91 19.01
C ALA A 54 -0.58 10.56 19.32
N ALA A 55 -1.30 10.02 18.35
CA ALA A 55 -2.00 8.75 18.49
C ALA A 55 -1.75 7.86 17.27
N LEU A 56 -1.68 6.55 17.48
CA LEU A 56 -1.43 5.57 16.43
C LEU A 56 -2.46 4.46 16.49
N TRP A 57 -3.22 4.30 15.40
CA TRP A 57 -4.15 3.21 15.20
C TRP A 57 -3.45 2.04 14.52
N THR A 58 -3.68 0.84 15.02
CA THR A 58 -3.28 -0.40 14.37
C THR A 58 -4.22 -1.54 14.80
N ASP A 59 -4.16 -2.67 14.10
CA ASP A 59 -4.99 -3.84 14.37
C ASP A 59 -4.34 -4.83 15.35
N GLY A 60 -5.10 -5.85 15.75
CA GLY A 60 -4.74 -6.79 16.81
C GLY A 60 -3.42 -7.54 16.63
N ARG A 61 -2.90 -7.66 15.40
CA ARG A 61 -1.59 -8.26 15.13
C ARG A 61 -0.45 -7.47 15.78
N TYR A 62 -0.64 -6.18 16.00
CA TYR A 62 0.43 -5.24 16.33
C TYR A 62 0.30 -4.59 17.71
N PHE A 63 -0.70 -4.93 18.54
CA PHE A 63 -0.87 -4.26 19.83
C PHE A 63 0.36 -4.35 20.74
N ILE A 64 0.97 -5.54 20.82
CA ILE A 64 2.16 -5.77 21.64
C ILE A 64 3.36 -5.05 21.03
N GLN A 65 3.59 -5.23 19.72
CA GLN A 65 4.69 -4.60 19.00
C GLN A 65 4.64 -3.07 19.12
N ALA A 66 3.48 -2.45 18.86
CA ALA A 66 3.31 -1.00 18.97
C ALA A 66 3.55 -0.50 20.40
N SER A 67 3.12 -1.24 21.42
CA SER A 67 3.36 -0.88 22.83
C SER A 67 4.85 -0.96 23.23
N GLN A 68 5.64 -1.78 22.54
CA GLN A 68 7.07 -1.96 22.80
C GLN A 68 7.95 -1.00 21.99
N GLU A 69 7.54 -0.69 20.75
CA GLU A 69 8.33 0.14 19.82
C GLU A 69 8.06 1.64 19.97
N MET A 70 6.83 2.05 20.31
CA MET A 70 6.50 3.47 20.46
C MET A 70 6.96 4.01 21.81
N ASP A 71 7.39 5.27 21.83
CA ASP A 71 7.71 5.98 23.06
C ASP A 71 6.45 6.52 23.78
N HIS A 72 6.66 7.15 24.94
CA HIS A 72 5.58 7.69 25.77
C HIS A 72 4.84 8.90 25.16
N ASN A 73 5.30 9.46 24.05
CA ASN A 73 4.61 10.55 23.36
C ASN A 73 3.39 10.05 22.56
N TRP A 74 3.32 8.74 22.30
CA TRP A 74 2.28 8.12 21.48
C TRP A 74 1.21 7.42 22.31
N THR A 75 -0.04 7.67 21.96
CA THR A 75 -1.18 6.90 22.46
C THR A 75 -1.54 5.79 21.47
N LEU A 76 -1.44 4.53 21.90
CA LEU A 76 -1.87 3.39 21.09
C LEU A 76 -3.40 3.30 21.05
N MET A 77 -3.96 3.31 19.85
CA MET A 77 -5.38 3.14 19.57
C MET A 77 -5.62 1.74 18.97
N LYS A 78 -6.25 0.87 19.75
CA LYS A 78 -6.41 -0.55 19.41
C LYS A 78 -7.63 -0.78 18.50
N GLN A 79 -7.44 -0.78 17.18
CA GLN A 79 -8.54 -0.93 16.22
C GLN A 79 -9.29 -2.25 16.42
N GLY A 80 -10.61 -2.21 16.20
CA GLY A 80 -11.50 -3.37 16.34
C GLY A 80 -12.06 -3.58 17.75
N LEU A 81 -11.56 -2.85 18.76
CA LEU A 81 -12.17 -2.85 20.09
C LEU A 81 -13.32 -1.83 20.16
N PRO A 82 -14.45 -2.16 20.82
CA PRO A 82 -15.64 -1.28 20.88
C PRO A 82 -15.38 0.11 21.47
N GLU A 83 -14.43 0.21 22.39
CA GLU A 83 -14.06 1.45 23.07
C GLU A 83 -13.12 2.36 22.26
N THR A 84 -12.48 1.83 21.21
CA THR A 84 -11.52 2.58 20.42
C THR A 84 -12.25 3.46 19.39
N PRO A 85 -12.14 4.80 19.46
CA PRO A 85 -12.74 5.68 18.46
C PRO A 85 -12.04 5.52 17.10
N SER A 86 -12.75 5.81 16.02
CA SER A 86 -12.13 6.07 14.72
C SER A 86 -11.26 7.34 14.78
N GLU A 87 -10.38 7.50 13.81
CA GLU A 87 -9.48 8.66 13.69
C GLU A 87 -10.28 9.98 13.69
N GLY A 88 -11.37 10.06 12.92
CA GLY A 88 -12.21 11.26 12.84
C GLY A 88 -12.95 11.55 14.16
N LYS A 89 -13.51 10.51 14.82
CA LYS A 89 -14.15 10.67 16.13
C LYS A 89 -13.17 11.13 17.22
N TRP A 90 -11.95 10.61 17.21
CA TRP A 90 -10.92 11.05 18.13
C TRP A 90 -10.54 12.50 17.88
N LEU A 91 -10.33 12.88 16.61
CA LEU A 91 -10.03 14.26 16.22
C LEU A 91 -11.12 15.24 16.65
N ASN A 92 -12.40 14.88 16.48
CA ASN A 92 -13.53 15.70 16.93
C ASN A 92 -13.56 15.94 18.44
N LYS A 93 -13.07 14.99 19.23
CA LYS A 93 -12.98 15.11 20.69
C LYS A 93 -11.74 15.91 21.13
N THR A 94 -10.64 15.77 20.39
CA THR A 94 -9.33 16.35 20.76
C THR A 94 -9.14 17.78 20.26
N LEU A 95 -9.72 18.14 19.11
CA LEU A 95 -9.50 19.44 18.46
C LEU A 95 -10.54 20.48 18.90
N GLU A 96 -10.14 21.76 18.76
CA GLU A 96 -11.07 22.88 18.93
C GLU A 96 -12.03 22.97 17.73
N ILE A 97 -13.25 23.46 17.97
CA ILE A 97 -14.32 23.58 16.97
C ILE A 97 -13.79 24.26 15.70
N SER A 98 -14.20 23.75 14.53
CA SER A 98 -13.79 24.27 13.21
C SER A 98 -12.28 24.23 12.93
N SER A 99 -11.57 23.28 13.52
CA SER A 99 -10.17 22.99 13.19
C SER A 99 -9.96 22.46 11.76
N ILE A 100 -8.71 22.55 11.32
CA ILE A 100 -8.24 22.10 10.00
C ILE A 100 -7.33 20.90 10.18
N VAL A 101 -7.67 19.79 9.54
CA VAL A 101 -6.91 18.53 9.54
C VAL A 101 -6.26 18.37 8.18
N GLY A 102 -4.94 18.16 8.14
CA GLY A 102 -4.21 17.91 6.90
C GLY A 102 -3.94 16.43 6.67
N ALA A 103 -3.97 15.99 5.43
CA ALA A 103 -3.50 14.67 5.05
C ALA A 103 -2.93 14.68 3.62
N ASP A 104 -2.01 13.77 3.33
CA ASP A 104 -1.49 13.60 1.96
C ASP A 104 -2.54 12.86 1.10
N PRO A 105 -3.14 13.51 0.09
CA PRO A 105 -4.22 12.90 -0.69
C PRO A 105 -3.74 11.76 -1.59
N HIS A 106 -2.42 11.61 -1.79
CA HIS A 106 -1.88 10.48 -2.56
C HIS A 106 -1.83 9.19 -1.74
N LEU A 107 -1.85 9.26 -0.41
CA LEU A 107 -1.65 8.10 0.47
C LEU A 107 -2.94 7.52 1.05
N ILE A 108 -4.09 8.14 0.77
CA ILE A 108 -5.40 7.76 1.31
C ILE A 108 -6.34 7.45 0.15
N GLU A 109 -7.03 6.31 0.23
CA GLU A 109 -8.07 5.91 -0.74
C GLU A 109 -9.27 6.87 -0.68
N GLU A 110 -9.93 7.07 -1.82
CA GLU A 110 -11.07 7.99 -1.94
C GLU A 110 -12.17 7.72 -0.91
N GLU A 111 -12.54 6.46 -0.69
CA GLU A 111 -13.62 6.11 0.25
C GLU A 111 -13.23 6.41 1.71
N VAL A 112 -11.97 6.14 2.08
CA VAL A 112 -11.44 6.49 3.41
C VAL A 112 -11.42 8.01 3.60
N TRP A 113 -11.03 8.77 2.57
CA TRP A 113 -11.04 10.24 2.60
C TRP A 113 -12.45 10.80 2.81
N LYS A 114 -13.45 10.26 2.08
CA LYS A 114 -14.85 10.67 2.23
C LYS A 114 -15.39 10.40 3.62
N GLU A 115 -15.11 9.21 4.15
CA GLU A 115 -15.58 8.82 5.47
C GLU A 115 -14.97 9.71 6.56
N LEU A 116 -13.66 9.94 6.50
CA LEU A 116 -12.98 10.85 7.42
C LEU A 116 -13.51 12.28 7.30
N THR A 117 -13.77 12.77 6.08
CA THR A 117 -14.38 14.09 5.86
C THR A 117 -15.75 14.17 6.52
N ARG A 118 -16.58 13.14 6.36
CA ARG A 118 -17.92 13.06 6.94
C ARG A 118 -17.88 13.08 8.47
N GLU A 119 -16.96 12.33 9.07
CA GLU A 119 -16.77 12.34 10.52
C GLU A 119 -16.31 13.71 11.01
N LEU A 120 -15.29 14.30 10.41
CA LEU A 120 -14.73 15.60 10.81
C LEU A 120 -15.75 16.75 10.68
N GLN A 121 -16.63 16.71 9.68
CA GLN A 121 -17.66 17.72 9.48
C GLN A 121 -18.70 17.76 10.61
N THR A 122 -18.85 16.70 11.42
CA THR A 122 -19.83 16.70 12.52
C THR A 122 -19.55 17.77 13.58
N GLU A 123 -18.29 18.11 13.83
CA GLU A 123 -17.87 19.22 14.70
C GLU A 123 -17.36 20.44 13.88
N GLY A 124 -17.74 20.49 12.60
CA GLY A 124 -17.39 21.58 11.68
C GLY A 124 -15.91 21.63 11.28
N HIS A 125 -15.13 20.57 11.52
CA HIS A 125 -13.74 20.50 11.08
C HIS A 125 -13.65 20.28 9.56
N SER A 126 -12.51 20.66 8.99
CA SER A 126 -12.22 20.48 7.56
C SER A 126 -11.01 19.59 7.32
N LEU A 127 -11.14 18.63 6.41
CA LEU A 127 -10.02 17.84 5.90
C LEU A 127 -9.46 18.51 4.65
N VAL A 128 -8.18 18.85 4.66
CA VAL A 128 -7.52 19.55 3.55
C VAL A 128 -6.37 18.73 2.95
N PRO A 129 -6.26 18.68 1.61
CA PRO A 129 -5.17 17.99 0.94
C PRO A 129 -3.86 18.76 1.10
N ILE A 130 -2.83 18.07 1.59
CA ILE A 130 -1.46 18.59 1.71
C ILE A 130 -0.56 17.78 0.77
N THR A 131 -0.30 18.31 -0.43
CA THR A 131 0.44 17.62 -1.50
C THR A 131 1.94 17.52 -1.24
N HIS A 132 2.50 18.42 -0.43
CA HIS A 132 3.88 18.31 0.04
C HIS A 132 3.88 17.55 1.36
N ASN A 133 4.26 16.26 1.31
CA ASN A 133 4.26 15.43 2.50
C ASN A 133 5.15 16.02 3.61
N LEU A 134 4.56 16.32 4.76
CA LEU A 134 5.27 17.02 5.84
C LEU A 134 6.32 16.14 6.51
N ILE A 135 6.15 14.82 6.47
CA ILE A 135 7.14 13.89 7.00
C ILE A 135 8.37 13.88 6.12
N ASP A 136 8.21 13.97 4.80
CA ASP A 136 9.35 14.04 3.87
C ASP A 136 10.23 15.28 4.11
N VAL A 137 9.62 16.39 4.53
CA VAL A 137 10.35 17.62 4.91
C VAL A 137 11.19 17.40 6.18
N LEU A 138 10.65 16.70 7.17
CA LEU A 138 11.37 16.37 8.41
C LEU A 138 12.44 15.30 8.18
N TRP A 139 12.17 14.37 7.27
CA TRP A 139 13.04 13.24 6.96
C TRP A 139 14.15 13.59 5.94
N ALA A 140 14.17 14.82 5.43
CA ALA A 140 14.99 15.22 4.27
C ALA A 140 16.49 14.83 4.37
N GLY A 141 17.08 14.79 5.57
CA GLY A 141 18.48 14.39 5.75
C GLY A 141 18.74 12.88 5.84
N GLY A 142 17.71 12.06 6.09
CA GLY A 142 17.85 10.62 6.38
C GLY A 142 16.91 9.71 5.60
N ARG A 143 16.11 10.26 4.68
CA ARG A 143 15.14 9.48 3.90
C ARG A 143 15.86 8.52 2.94
N PRO A 144 15.61 7.21 3.02
CA PRO A 144 16.20 6.25 2.08
C PRO A 144 15.86 6.60 0.64
N GLN A 145 16.79 6.32 -0.27
CA GLN A 145 16.50 6.47 -1.69
C GLN A 145 15.46 5.45 -2.12
N ARG A 146 14.60 5.87 -3.06
CA ARG A 146 13.63 4.98 -3.68
C ARG A 146 14.38 3.86 -4.41
N PRO A 147 14.12 2.57 -4.11
CA PRO A 147 14.84 1.45 -4.73
C PRO A 147 14.74 1.46 -6.26
N ALA A 148 15.88 1.37 -6.96
CA ALA A 148 15.95 1.59 -8.42
C ALA A 148 16.23 0.30 -9.24
N ASN A 149 15.92 -0.87 -8.68
CA ASN A 149 16.24 -2.18 -9.27
C ASN A 149 15.69 -2.35 -10.69
N LEU A 150 16.32 -3.23 -11.47
CA LEU A 150 15.93 -3.52 -12.85
C LEU A 150 14.55 -4.18 -12.93
N VAL A 151 13.81 -3.82 -13.98
CA VAL A 151 12.60 -4.53 -14.39
C VAL A 151 13.02 -5.63 -15.34
N LEU A 152 12.52 -6.83 -15.07
CA LEU A 152 12.77 -8.04 -15.84
C LEU A 152 11.50 -8.40 -16.61
N PRO A 153 11.59 -8.63 -17.94
CA PRO A 153 10.48 -9.22 -18.68
C PRO A 153 10.28 -10.67 -18.23
N LEU A 154 9.01 -11.07 -18.07
CA LEU A 154 8.63 -12.43 -17.77
C LEU A 154 8.18 -13.11 -19.07
N GLU A 155 8.91 -14.16 -19.46
CA GLU A 155 8.67 -14.88 -20.70
C GLU A 155 7.29 -15.57 -20.73
N ILE A 156 6.74 -15.78 -21.93
CA ILE A 156 5.44 -16.43 -22.15
C ILE A 156 5.38 -17.84 -21.54
N LYS A 157 6.51 -18.54 -21.46
CA LYS A 157 6.60 -19.86 -20.80
C LYS A 157 6.21 -19.83 -19.31
N TYR A 158 6.22 -18.67 -18.67
CA TYR A 158 5.77 -18.47 -17.30
C TYR A 158 4.41 -17.78 -17.20
N THR A 159 4.05 -16.94 -18.16
CA THR A 159 2.81 -16.15 -18.11
C THR A 159 1.63 -16.80 -18.82
N GLY A 160 1.88 -17.71 -19.77
CA GLY A 160 0.87 -18.34 -20.62
C GLY A 160 0.12 -17.42 -21.57
N CYS A 161 0.40 -16.11 -21.53
CA CYS A 161 -0.32 -15.09 -22.29
C CYS A 161 0.57 -13.88 -22.52
N SER A 162 0.58 -13.39 -23.75
CA SER A 162 1.32 -12.21 -24.18
C SER A 162 0.68 -10.91 -23.68
N THR A 163 1.47 -9.84 -23.61
CA THR A 163 0.97 -8.50 -23.33
C THR A 163 -0.08 -8.06 -24.36
N GLN A 164 0.08 -8.43 -25.62
CA GLN A 164 -0.87 -8.08 -26.68
C GLN A 164 -2.25 -8.67 -26.42
N GLU A 165 -2.32 -9.96 -26.09
CA GLU A 165 -3.59 -10.63 -25.77
C GLU A 165 -4.26 -10.03 -24.54
N LYS A 166 -3.48 -9.71 -23.49
CA LYS A 166 -4.02 -9.04 -22.30
C LYS A 166 -4.56 -7.65 -22.61
N LEU A 167 -3.88 -6.88 -23.46
CA LEU A 167 -4.35 -5.56 -23.90
C LEU A 167 -5.61 -5.65 -24.76
N ILE A 168 -5.77 -6.67 -25.60
CA ILE A 168 -7.00 -6.91 -26.36
C ILE A 168 -8.16 -7.15 -25.40
N ARG A 169 -8.03 -8.09 -24.47
CA ARG A 169 -9.05 -8.38 -23.45
C ARG A 169 -9.40 -7.16 -22.61
N LEU A 170 -8.40 -6.38 -22.19
CA LEU A 170 -8.64 -5.15 -21.46
C LEU A 170 -9.48 -4.18 -22.28
N ARG A 171 -9.16 -3.97 -23.56
CA ARG A 171 -9.92 -3.07 -24.44
C ARG A 171 -11.37 -3.54 -24.64
N GLU A 172 -11.61 -4.84 -24.75
CA GLU A 172 -12.96 -5.42 -24.81
C GLU A 172 -13.76 -5.06 -23.54
N ASN A 173 -13.17 -5.27 -22.35
CA ASN A 173 -13.79 -4.89 -21.07
C ASN A 173 -14.09 -3.38 -20.97
N LEU A 174 -13.21 -2.52 -21.50
CA LEU A 174 -13.46 -1.06 -21.51
C LEU A 174 -14.63 -0.70 -22.44
N GLN A 175 -14.74 -1.36 -23.60
CA GLN A 175 -15.83 -1.13 -24.55
C GLN A 175 -17.19 -1.56 -23.99
N GLU A 176 -17.26 -2.72 -23.33
CA GLU A 176 -18.49 -3.23 -22.70
C GLU A 176 -19.06 -2.26 -21.65
N GLU A 177 -18.18 -1.56 -20.94
CA GLU A 177 -18.55 -0.60 -19.88
C GLU A 177 -18.66 0.86 -20.39
N ASN A 178 -18.57 1.07 -21.70
CA ASN A 178 -18.59 2.39 -22.34
C ASN A 178 -17.54 3.37 -21.75
N VAL A 179 -16.34 2.83 -21.52
CA VAL A 179 -15.18 3.53 -20.99
C VAL A 179 -14.17 3.74 -22.10
N PHE A 180 -13.62 4.95 -22.20
CA PHE A 180 -12.57 5.23 -23.19
C PHE A 180 -11.15 5.25 -22.61
N MET A 181 -11.02 5.33 -21.28
CA MET A 181 -9.71 5.43 -20.62
C MET A 181 -9.75 4.73 -19.27
N ILE A 182 -8.66 4.05 -18.91
CA ILE A 182 -8.43 3.50 -17.58
C ILE A 182 -7.14 4.05 -16.98
N VAL A 183 -7.19 4.39 -15.70
CA VAL A 183 -6.02 4.77 -14.90
C VAL A 183 -5.64 3.59 -14.01
N LEU A 184 -4.50 2.97 -14.27
CA LEU A 184 -3.97 1.86 -13.47
C LEU A 184 -2.96 2.41 -12.46
N THR A 185 -3.31 2.39 -11.18
CA THR A 185 -2.44 2.85 -10.07
C THR A 185 -1.72 1.71 -9.37
N ALA A 186 -2.35 0.53 -9.33
CA ALA A 186 -1.83 -0.67 -8.68
C ALA A 186 -0.67 -1.27 -9.49
N LEU A 187 0.48 -1.42 -8.85
CA LEU A 187 1.73 -1.78 -9.53
C LEU A 187 1.75 -3.24 -9.99
N ASP A 188 1.07 -4.13 -9.28
CA ASP A 188 0.95 -5.53 -9.64
C ASP A 188 0.03 -5.73 -10.87
N GLU A 189 -0.99 -4.88 -11.05
CA GLU A 189 -1.80 -4.86 -12.26
C GLU A 189 -0.98 -4.43 -13.49
N VAL A 190 -0.18 -3.37 -13.36
CA VAL A 190 0.73 -2.93 -14.43
C VAL A 190 1.76 -4.03 -14.73
N ALA A 191 2.37 -4.62 -13.71
CA ALA A 191 3.31 -5.73 -13.85
C ALA A 191 2.69 -6.93 -14.59
N TYR A 192 1.45 -7.29 -14.24
CA TYR A 192 0.72 -8.38 -14.87
C TYR A 192 0.39 -8.07 -16.34
N LEU A 193 -0.08 -6.86 -16.64
CA LEU A 193 -0.51 -6.48 -17.99
C LEU A 193 0.66 -6.49 -18.98
N TYR A 194 1.83 -5.99 -18.57
CA TYR A 194 3.02 -5.89 -19.42
C TYR A 194 3.99 -7.07 -19.31
N ASN A 195 3.62 -8.14 -18.60
CA ASN A 195 4.51 -9.28 -18.33
C ASN A 195 5.87 -8.84 -17.76
N LEU A 196 5.84 -7.97 -16.75
CA LEU A 196 7.02 -7.45 -16.08
C LEU A 196 7.11 -7.99 -14.66
N ARG A 197 8.33 -8.12 -14.15
CA ARG A 197 8.68 -8.38 -12.75
C ARG A 197 9.80 -7.44 -12.34
N GLY A 198 9.93 -7.14 -11.07
CA GLY A 198 10.96 -6.24 -10.56
C GLY A 198 10.47 -5.45 -9.38
N VAL A 199 11.36 -4.65 -8.79
CA VAL A 199 10.97 -3.81 -7.66
C VAL A 199 10.12 -2.64 -8.15
N ARG A 200 8.95 -2.55 -7.53
CA ARG A 200 7.81 -1.63 -7.68
C ARG A 200 8.06 -0.21 -8.24
N HIS A 201 9.25 0.37 -8.18
CA HIS A 201 9.47 1.79 -8.50
C HIS A 201 9.74 2.12 -9.97
N ARG A 202 10.11 1.13 -10.80
CA ARG A 202 10.21 1.31 -12.26
C ARG A 202 8.94 0.90 -12.98
N ILE A 203 8.07 0.13 -12.32
CA ILE A 203 6.71 -0.09 -12.78
C ILE A 203 5.95 1.16 -12.35
N GLN A 204 5.46 1.94 -13.32
CA GLN A 204 4.77 3.19 -13.04
C GLN A 204 3.29 3.02 -13.35
N PRO A 205 2.39 3.74 -12.64
CA PRO A 205 1.02 3.88 -13.06
C PRO A 205 0.96 4.24 -14.54
N CYS A 206 0.08 3.57 -15.27
CA CYS A 206 -0.09 3.83 -16.68
C CYS A 206 -1.53 4.22 -16.99
N ILE A 207 -1.66 5.01 -18.05
CA ILE A 207 -2.94 5.42 -18.61
C ILE A 207 -3.08 4.67 -19.93
N LEU A 208 -4.21 3.99 -20.10
CA LEU A 208 -4.55 3.33 -21.34
C LEU A 208 -5.84 3.94 -21.87
N SER A 209 -5.82 4.36 -23.14
CA SER A 209 -6.97 4.94 -23.82
C SER A 209 -7.34 4.15 -25.08
N LEU A 210 -8.63 4.11 -25.38
CA LEU A 210 -9.18 3.71 -26.67
C LEU A 210 -9.09 4.89 -27.66
N ASN A 211 -9.18 4.59 -28.96
CA ASN A 211 -9.10 5.62 -30.01
C ASN A 211 -10.30 6.60 -30.03
N ASN A 212 -11.39 6.27 -29.34
CA ASN A 212 -12.57 7.13 -29.22
C ASN A 212 -12.52 7.93 -27.91
N ASN A 213 -12.47 9.26 -27.96
CA ASN A 213 -12.41 10.13 -26.76
C ASN A 213 -13.77 10.35 -26.06
N THR A 214 -14.75 9.50 -26.32
CA THR A 214 -16.12 9.62 -25.80
C THR A 214 -16.39 8.54 -24.78
N GLY A 215 -16.80 8.91 -23.56
CA GLY A 215 -17.18 7.96 -22.51
C GLY A 215 -16.68 8.37 -21.12
N LYS A 216 -16.72 7.42 -20.20
CA LYS A 216 -16.19 7.57 -18.83
C LYS A 216 -14.71 7.19 -18.76
N VAL A 217 -14.05 7.64 -17.69
CA VAL A 217 -12.71 7.20 -17.28
C VAL A 217 -12.85 6.23 -16.11
N TRP A 218 -12.26 5.05 -16.24
CA TRP A 218 -12.22 4.05 -15.19
C TRP A 218 -11.10 4.35 -14.21
N ILE A 219 -11.48 4.46 -12.94
CA ILE A 219 -10.56 4.63 -11.81
C ILE A 219 -10.86 3.50 -10.83
N SER A 220 -9.85 2.75 -10.42
CA SER A 220 -10.03 1.69 -9.42
C SER A 220 -10.59 2.27 -8.12
N ASN A 221 -11.49 1.56 -7.44
CA ASN A 221 -12.02 1.94 -6.13
C ASN A 221 -10.93 2.05 -5.04
N HIS A 222 -9.76 1.44 -5.27
CA HIS A 222 -8.59 1.55 -4.41
C HIS A 222 -7.65 2.70 -4.79
N SER A 223 -8.01 3.53 -5.76
CA SER A 223 -7.15 4.66 -6.14
C SER A 223 -7.13 5.72 -5.05
N SER A 224 -5.96 6.34 -4.86
CA SER A 224 -5.83 7.49 -3.96
C SER A 224 -6.86 8.60 -4.25
N HIS A 225 -7.20 9.37 -3.22
CA HIS A 225 -8.05 10.56 -3.32
C HIS A 225 -7.52 11.51 -4.39
N ALA A 226 -6.20 11.76 -4.40
CA ALA A 226 -5.56 12.64 -5.37
C ALA A 226 -5.83 12.23 -6.81
N VAL A 227 -5.62 10.96 -7.16
CA VAL A 227 -5.86 10.45 -8.53
C VAL A 227 -7.35 10.48 -8.86
N THR A 228 -8.19 10.09 -7.90
CA THR A 228 -9.63 10.04 -8.10
C THR A 228 -10.18 11.43 -8.41
N GLN A 229 -9.76 12.48 -7.69
CA GLN A 229 -10.22 13.86 -7.90
C GLN A 229 -9.76 14.49 -9.23
N LEU A 230 -8.80 13.91 -9.96
CA LEU A 230 -8.40 14.42 -11.28
C LEU A 230 -9.49 14.27 -12.35
N VAL A 231 -10.44 13.36 -12.15
CA VAL A 231 -11.56 13.15 -13.07
C VAL A 231 -12.87 13.58 -12.40
N PRO A 232 -13.68 14.44 -13.03
CA PRO A 232 -14.99 14.84 -12.50
C PRO A 232 -15.92 13.66 -12.22
N ARG A 233 -16.74 13.74 -11.17
CA ARG A 233 -17.58 12.63 -10.68
C ARG A 233 -18.48 12.04 -11.77
N GLU A 234 -19.06 12.88 -12.60
CA GLU A 234 -19.94 12.54 -13.72
C GLU A 234 -19.23 11.81 -14.85
N ARG A 235 -17.90 11.96 -14.96
CA ARG A 235 -17.05 11.28 -15.97
C ARG A 235 -16.34 10.05 -15.42
N ARG A 236 -16.48 9.72 -14.14
CA ARG A 236 -15.83 8.56 -13.52
C ARG A 236 -16.68 7.31 -13.57
N LEU A 237 -16.04 6.18 -13.84
CA LEU A 237 -16.50 4.85 -13.44
C LEU A 237 -15.57 4.35 -12.34
N THR A 238 -16.09 4.22 -11.11
CA THR A 238 -15.32 3.74 -9.97
C THR A 238 -15.77 2.33 -9.61
N LYS A 239 -14.99 1.34 -10.05
CA LYS A 239 -15.21 -0.10 -9.86
C LYS A 239 -13.85 -0.78 -9.70
N LEU A 240 -13.84 -2.03 -9.23
CA LEU A 240 -12.64 -2.86 -9.26
C LEU A 240 -12.07 -2.91 -10.70
N SER A 241 -10.75 -2.87 -10.82
CA SER A 241 -10.10 -2.91 -12.14
C SER A 241 -10.38 -4.22 -12.88
N PRO A 242 -10.68 -4.20 -14.19
CA PRO A 242 -10.77 -5.42 -14.99
C PRO A 242 -9.46 -6.20 -14.99
N VAL A 243 -8.30 -5.53 -14.85
CA VAL A 243 -7.00 -6.20 -14.75
C VAL A 243 -6.89 -7.01 -13.45
N ALA A 244 -7.47 -6.52 -12.35
CA ALA A 244 -7.55 -7.26 -11.11
C ALA A 244 -8.35 -8.56 -11.25
N LEU A 245 -9.46 -8.50 -11.98
CA LEU A 245 -10.27 -9.69 -12.30
C LEU A 245 -9.53 -10.65 -13.24
N MET A 246 -8.90 -10.12 -14.29
CA MET A 246 -8.14 -10.92 -15.25
C MET A 246 -6.99 -11.70 -14.61
N LYS A 247 -6.29 -11.12 -13.62
CA LYS A 247 -5.18 -11.81 -12.92
C LYS A 247 -5.64 -12.69 -11.77
N ALA A 248 -6.89 -12.55 -11.32
CA ALA A 248 -7.44 -13.37 -10.25
C ALA A 248 -7.56 -14.83 -10.68
N VAL A 249 -7.98 -15.07 -11.93
CA VAL A 249 -8.11 -16.39 -12.54
C VAL A 249 -6.83 -16.74 -13.30
N LYS A 250 -6.09 -17.75 -12.84
CA LYS A 250 -4.80 -18.13 -13.42
C LYS A 250 -5.03 -19.08 -14.59
N ASN A 251 -4.25 -18.91 -15.65
CA ASN A 251 -4.26 -19.85 -16.77
C ASN A 251 -3.45 -21.12 -16.44
N GLU A 252 -3.54 -22.14 -17.29
CA GLU A 252 -2.89 -23.44 -17.06
C GLU A 252 -1.36 -23.33 -16.90
N VAL A 253 -0.70 -22.39 -17.60
CA VAL A 253 0.75 -22.19 -17.50
C VAL A 253 1.10 -21.58 -16.14
N GLU A 254 0.33 -20.58 -15.69
CA GLU A 254 0.51 -19.96 -14.38
C GLU A 254 0.23 -20.97 -13.24
N ILE A 255 -0.80 -21.82 -13.38
CA ILE A 255 -1.13 -22.89 -12.42
C ILE A 255 0.02 -23.90 -12.33
N LYS A 256 0.50 -24.45 -13.45
CA LYS A 256 1.64 -25.37 -13.48
C LYS A 256 2.91 -24.73 -12.90
N GLY A 257 3.11 -23.44 -13.17
CA GLY A 257 4.19 -22.67 -12.57
C GLY A 257 4.07 -22.59 -11.05
N MET A 258 2.87 -22.29 -10.53
CA MET A 258 2.61 -22.27 -9.09
C MET A 258 2.83 -23.65 -8.46
N GLU A 259 2.33 -24.74 -9.07
CA GLU A 259 2.55 -26.11 -8.60
C GLU A 259 4.04 -26.44 -8.51
N ALA A 260 4.81 -26.16 -9.55
CA ALA A 260 6.25 -26.39 -9.57
C ALA A 260 6.99 -25.57 -8.49
N CYS A 261 6.59 -24.32 -8.26
CA CYS A 261 7.13 -23.50 -7.18
C CYS A 261 6.81 -24.09 -5.80
N HIS A 262 5.57 -24.53 -5.55
CA HIS A 262 5.17 -25.11 -4.27
C HIS A 262 5.88 -26.44 -3.99
N ILE A 263 6.11 -27.28 -5.00
CA ILE A 263 6.88 -28.53 -4.83
C ILE A 263 8.32 -28.23 -4.39
N ARG A 264 8.94 -27.21 -4.99
CA ARG A 264 10.31 -26.79 -4.64
C ARG A 264 10.36 -26.22 -3.22
N ASP A 265 9.44 -25.31 -2.90
CA ASP A 265 9.34 -24.70 -1.57
C ASP A 265 9.09 -25.75 -0.47
N ALA A 266 8.18 -26.69 -0.71
CA ALA A 266 7.93 -27.82 0.19
C ALA A 266 9.19 -28.70 0.38
N THR A 267 9.98 -28.92 -0.68
CA THR A 267 11.24 -29.67 -0.57
C THR A 267 12.27 -28.92 0.28
N ALA A 268 12.36 -27.60 0.14
CA ALA A 268 13.22 -26.75 0.97
C ALA A 268 12.78 -26.81 2.45
N LEU A 269 11.47 -26.72 2.71
CA LEU A 269 10.91 -26.85 4.06
C LEU A 269 11.18 -28.23 4.68
N CYS A 270 11.00 -29.32 3.93
CA CYS A 270 11.33 -30.66 4.43
C CYS A 270 12.81 -30.79 4.84
N ARG A 271 13.73 -30.22 4.04
CA ARG A 271 15.16 -30.18 4.38
C ARG A 271 15.42 -29.34 5.61
N TYR A 272 14.79 -28.18 5.71
CA TYR A 272 14.88 -27.30 6.86
C TYR A 272 14.39 -27.99 8.14
N PHE A 273 13.24 -28.66 8.11
CA PHE A 273 12.73 -29.38 9.28
C PHE A 273 13.62 -30.57 9.67
N ALA A 274 14.14 -31.33 8.70
CA ALA A 274 15.09 -32.41 8.99
C ALA A 274 16.42 -31.90 9.59
N TRP A 275 16.85 -30.68 9.24
CA TRP A 275 17.96 -30.00 9.89
C TRP A 275 17.59 -29.52 11.29
N LEU A 276 16.43 -28.88 11.44
CA LEU A 276 15.97 -28.30 12.69
C LEU A 276 15.78 -29.38 13.77
N GLU A 277 15.23 -30.54 13.43
CA GLU A 277 15.10 -31.67 14.36
C GLU A 277 16.45 -32.13 14.94
N LYS A 278 17.52 -32.05 14.14
CA LYS A 278 18.87 -32.43 14.57
C LYS A 278 19.56 -31.35 15.39
N GLU A 279 19.34 -30.08 15.07
CA GLU A 279 20.03 -28.95 15.72
C GLU A 279 19.29 -28.39 16.93
N ALA A 280 17.95 -28.48 16.99
CA ALA A 280 17.15 -27.88 18.05
C ALA A 280 17.50 -28.44 19.44
N SER A 281 17.72 -29.77 19.52
CA SER A 281 18.06 -30.44 20.78
C SER A 281 19.43 -30.03 21.35
N LYS A 282 20.30 -29.40 20.54
CA LYS A 282 21.62 -28.94 20.98
C LYS A 282 21.59 -27.60 21.70
N GLY A 283 20.46 -26.87 21.63
CA GLY A 283 20.29 -25.58 22.30
C GLY A 283 21.17 -24.44 21.77
N THR A 284 21.77 -24.59 20.58
CA THR A 284 22.65 -23.57 19.98
C THR A 284 21.94 -22.65 18.99
N GLN A 285 20.71 -22.97 18.62
CA GLN A 285 19.93 -22.22 17.64
C GLN A 285 19.05 -21.17 18.31
N THR A 286 18.94 -20.02 17.65
CA THR A 286 17.99 -18.95 17.99
C THR A 286 16.95 -18.84 16.87
N GLU A 287 15.88 -18.08 17.10
CA GLU A 287 14.89 -17.79 16.06
C GLU A 287 15.54 -17.13 14.82
N ILE A 288 16.54 -16.26 15.04
CA ILE A 288 17.27 -15.58 13.96
C ILE A 288 18.12 -16.59 13.17
N SER A 289 18.92 -17.42 13.84
CA SER A 289 19.80 -18.38 13.14
C SER A 289 18.99 -19.43 12.37
N ALA A 290 17.83 -19.84 12.91
CA ALA A 290 16.92 -20.75 12.24
C ALA A 290 16.28 -20.11 10.99
N ALA A 291 15.84 -18.83 11.07
CA ALA A 291 15.32 -18.10 9.92
C ALA A 291 16.38 -17.89 8.82
N GLU A 292 17.61 -17.53 9.19
CA GLU A 292 18.74 -17.42 8.26
C GLU A 292 19.05 -18.75 7.57
N GLN A 293 18.99 -19.85 8.31
CA GLN A 293 19.19 -21.18 7.76
C GLN A 293 18.12 -21.56 6.74
N LEU A 294 16.85 -21.26 7.00
CA LEU A 294 15.77 -21.48 6.03
C LEU A 294 16.03 -20.71 4.72
N ILE A 295 16.39 -19.43 4.83
CA ILE A 295 16.73 -18.58 3.66
C ILE A 295 17.94 -19.15 2.91
N SER A 296 18.95 -19.64 3.62
CA SER A 296 20.15 -20.25 3.03
C SER A 296 19.81 -21.50 2.24
N ILE A 297 18.96 -22.37 2.80
CA ILE A 297 18.47 -23.58 2.12
C ILE A 297 17.71 -23.20 0.86
N ASP A 298 16.80 -22.23 0.93
CA ASP A 298 16.00 -21.78 -0.21
C ASP A 298 16.87 -21.20 -1.35
N LYS A 299 17.81 -20.30 -1.02
CA LYS A 299 18.73 -19.68 -2.00
C LYS A 299 19.59 -20.69 -2.75
N SER A 300 20.00 -21.79 -2.11
CA SER A 300 20.82 -22.82 -2.75
C SER A 300 20.13 -23.52 -3.93
N TRP A 301 18.80 -23.39 -4.04
CA TRP A 301 18.00 -23.96 -5.12
C TRP A 301 17.69 -22.98 -6.25
N MET A 302 17.73 -21.66 -6.02
CA MET A 302 17.46 -20.67 -7.07
C MET A 302 18.57 -20.59 -8.15
N SER A 303 19.71 -21.24 -7.91
CA SER A 303 20.87 -21.30 -8.81
C SER A 303 20.91 -22.55 -9.72
N LEU A 304 19.86 -23.39 -9.72
CA LEU A 304 19.70 -24.57 -10.59
C LEU A 304 18.50 -24.40 -11.52
#